data_AF-A0A0P9VF55-F1
#
_entry.id   AF-A0A0P9VF55-F1
#
_cell.length_a   1.000
_cell.length_b   1.000
_cell.length_c   1.000
_cell.angle_alpha   90.00
_cell.angle_beta   90.00
_cell.angle_gamma   90.00
#
_symmetry.space_group_name_H-M   'P 1'
#
loop_
_entity.id
_entity.type
_entity.pdbx_description
1 polymer ?
#
loop_
_entity_poly.entity_id
_entity_poly.type
_entity_poly.pdbx_seq_one_letter_code
_entity_poly.pdbx_strand_id
1 'polypeptide(L)'
;MLPGWRDDVLTAQNQSLGDFLRELGRYRPGLLRWEPALETLRVTGSFRLDNTDRVLSLLAASLPVDVQMRTRYWVTLVPRKNISTKNNA
;
A
#
# COMPACT_ATOMS: atom_id res chain seq x y z
N MET A 1 -5.38 -20.04 24.78
CA MET A 1 -4.96 -20.81 23.59
C MET A 1 -4.83 -19.82 22.44
N LEU A 2 -3.61 -19.56 21.97
CA LEU A 2 -3.33 -18.60 20.91
C LEU A 2 -3.86 -19.17 19.58
N PRO A 3 -4.71 -18.45 18.83
CA PRO A 3 -5.19 -18.93 17.54
C PRO A 3 -4.04 -18.83 16.53
N GLY A 4 -3.46 -19.98 16.19
CA GLY A 4 -2.55 -20.12 15.06
C GLY A 4 -3.36 -20.13 13.76
N TRP A 5 -3.47 -18.97 13.12
CA TRP A 5 -3.79 -18.85 11.70
C TRP A 5 -2.59 -18.13 11.08
N ARG A 6 -1.89 -18.93 10.28
CA ARG A 6 -0.52 -18.74 9.83
C ARG A 6 -0.46 -17.63 8.79
N ASP A 7 0.27 -16.57 9.13
CA ASP A 7 0.93 -15.60 8.28
C ASP A 7 0.55 -15.65 6.78
N ASP A 8 -0.58 -15.04 6.40
CA ASP A 8 -0.88 -14.78 5.00
C ASP A 8 0.12 -13.72 4.47
N VAL A 9 1.31 -14.17 4.10
CA VAL A 9 2.38 -13.30 3.57
C VAL A 9 2.20 -13.17 2.07
N LEU A 10 1.85 -11.97 1.63
CA LEU A 10 1.82 -11.62 0.21
C LEU A 10 3.23 -11.25 -0.25
N THR A 11 3.83 -12.12 -1.05
CA THR A 11 5.18 -11.88 -1.62
C THR A 11 5.07 -11.21 -2.97
N ALA A 12 5.48 -9.96 -3.04
CA ALA A 12 5.61 -9.17 -4.25
C ALA A 12 6.98 -9.43 -4.89
N GLN A 13 7.02 -9.99 -6.10
CA GLN A 13 8.26 -10.16 -6.87
C GLN A 13 8.20 -9.33 -8.15
N ASN A 14 8.73 -8.10 -8.12
CA ASN A 14 8.76 -7.17 -9.25
C ASN A 14 7.37 -6.93 -9.91
N GLN A 15 6.31 -6.98 -9.10
CA GLN A 15 4.95 -6.78 -9.60
C GLN A 15 4.60 -5.30 -9.67
N SER A 16 3.65 -4.95 -10.54
CA SER A 16 3.07 -3.60 -10.53
C SER A 16 2.42 -3.33 -9.18
N LEU A 17 2.61 -2.13 -8.65
CA LEU A 17 1.89 -1.67 -7.46
C LEU A 17 0.37 -1.72 -7.67
N GLY A 18 -0.12 -1.50 -8.89
CA GLY A 18 -1.55 -1.61 -9.21
C GLY A 18 -2.08 -3.03 -8.98
N ASP A 19 -1.36 -4.03 -9.46
CA ASP A 19 -1.73 -5.44 -9.27
C ASP A 19 -1.63 -5.85 -7.81
N PHE A 20 -0.58 -5.42 -7.11
CA PHE A 20 -0.46 -5.65 -5.67
C PHE A 20 -1.62 -5.05 -4.89
N LEU A 21 -2.01 -3.80 -5.17
CA LEU A 21 -3.14 -3.14 -4.49
C LEU A 21 -4.47 -3.80 -4.83
N ARG A 22 -4.64 -4.26 -6.08
CA ARG A 22 -5.82 -5.02 -6.50
C ARG A 22 -5.95 -6.33 -5.73
N GLU A 23 -4.84 -7.03 -5.51
CA GLU A 23 -4.79 -8.24 -4.71
C GLU A 23 -5.02 -7.94 -3.22
N LEU A 24 -4.35 -6.93 -2.66
CA LEU A 24 -4.53 -6.47 -1.29
C LEU A 24 -5.98 -6.07 -0.99
N GLY A 25 -6.67 -5.46 -1.97
CA GLY A 25 -8.07 -5.10 -1.89
C GLY A 25 -9.03 -6.29 -1.75
N ARG A 26 -8.62 -7.50 -2.15
CA ARG A 26 -9.42 -8.73 -1.95
C ARG A 26 -9.42 -9.19 -0.50
N TYR A 27 -8.33 -8.93 0.23
CA TYR A 27 -8.16 -9.33 1.62
C TYR A 27 -8.67 -8.28 2.61
N ARG A 28 -8.95 -7.05 2.15
CA ARG A 28 -9.42 -5.95 2.99
C ARG A 28 -10.94 -5.74 2.82
N PRO A 29 -11.72 -5.70 3.92
CA PRO A 29 -13.07 -5.18 3.85
C PRO A 29 -13.05 -3.67 3.62
N GLY A 30 -13.69 -3.21 2.54
CA GLY A 30 -13.83 -1.78 2.22
C GLY A 30 -13.48 -1.43 0.77
N LEU A 31 -13.34 -0.14 0.52
CA LEU A 31 -12.99 0.45 -0.77
C LEU A 31 -11.53 0.90 -0.77
N LEU A 32 -10.71 0.22 -1.55
CA LEU A 32 -9.35 0.60 -1.86
C LEU A 32 -9.30 1.17 -3.28
N ARG A 33 -8.93 2.44 -3.40
CA ARG A 33 -8.73 3.13 -4.69
C ARG A 33 -7.28 3.55 -4.84
N TRP A 34 -6.84 3.70 -6.08
CA TRP A 34 -5.52 4.23 -6.39
C TRP A 34 -5.56 5.01 -7.70
N GLU A 35 -4.60 5.91 -7.90
CA GLU A 35 -4.44 6.58 -9.19
C GLU A 35 -3.67 5.70 -10.19
N PRO A 36 -4.03 5.72 -11.49
CA PRO A 36 -3.34 4.94 -12.53
C PRO A 36 -1.83 5.20 -12.63
N ALA A 37 -1.38 6.40 -12.27
CA ALA A 37 0.04 6.75 -12.25
C ALA A 37 0.87 5.87 -11.29
N LEU A 38 0.23 5.22 -10.32
CA LEU A 38 0.89 4.30 -9.40
C LEU A 38 1.16 2.92 -10.03
N GLU A 39 0.46 2.54 -11.09
CA GLU A 39 0.61 1.22 -11.73
C GLU A 39 1.97 1.04 -12.42
N THR A 40 2.70 2.14 -12.68
CA THR A 40 4.06 2.09 -13.21
C THR A 40 5.10 1.75 -12.15
N LEU A 41 4.77 1.92 -10.86
CA LEU A 41 5.67 1.59 -9.76
C LEU A 41 5.77 0.09 -9.57
N ARG A 42 6.97 -0.38 -9.22
CA ARG A 42 7.25 -1.79 -8.94
C ARG A 42 7.38 -2.00 -7.45
N VAL A 43 6.70 -3.02 -6.97
CA VAL A 43 6.77 -3.46 -5.57
C VAL A 43 7.54 -4.77 -5.53
N THR A 44 8.55 -4.79 -4.66
CA THR A 44 9.29 -6.01 -4.34
C THR A 44 9.40 -6.10 -2.82
N GLY A 45 9.01 -7.23 -2.26
CA GLY A 45 9.06 -7.46 -0.82
C GLY A 45 7.98 -8.44 -0.35
N SER A 46 8.11 -8.90 0.89
CA SER A 46 7.14 -9.77 1.54
C SER A 46 6.34 -8.98 2.56
N PHE A 47 5.02 -8.93 2.38
CA PHE A 47 4.10 -8.15 3.20
C PHE A 47 3.15 -9.08 3.94
N ARG A 48 3.05 -8.93 5.26
CA ARG A 48 2.09 -9.71 6.04
C ARG A 48 0.69 -9.10 5.91
N LEU A 49 -0.29 -9.92 5.55
CA LEU A 49 -1.71 -9.53 5.43
C LEU A 49 -2.46 -9.55 6.77
N ASP A 50 -1.77 -9.87 7.87
CA ASP A 50 -2.28 -9.77 9.24
C ASP A 50 -2.87 -8.39 9.54
N ASN A 51 -2.26 -7.34 8.97
CA ASN A 51 -2.71 -5.97 9.07
C ASN A 51 -2.46 -5.20 7.76
N THR A 52 -3.48 -5.13 6.91
CA THR A 52 -3.42 -4.43 5.62
C THR A 52 -3.13 -2.92 5.75
N ASP A 53 -3.52 -2.25 6.84
CA ASP A 53 -3.15 -0.84 7.08
C ASP A 53 -1.65 -0.66 7.31
N ARG A 54 -1.01 -1.64 7.96
CA ARG A 54 0.44 -1.66 8.13
C ARG A 54 1.15 -1.85 6.79
N VAL A 55 0.62 -2.69 5.91
CA VAL A 55 1.12 -2.86 4.54
C VAL A 55 1.08 -1.54 3.77
N LEU A 56 -0.04 -0.83 3.80
CA LEU A 56 -0.18 0.48 3.14
C LEU A 56 0.80 1.52 3.70
N SER A 57 0.99 1.52 5.02
CA SER A 57 1.96 2.43 5.67
C SER A 57 3.40 2.12 5.26
N LEU A 58 3.76 0.84 5.16
CA LEU A 58 5.07 0.40 4.67
C LEU A 58 5.28 0.75 3.20
N LEU A 59 4.25 0.62 2.36
CA LEU A 59 4.31 1.08 0.98
C LEU A 59 4.56 2.58 0.91
N ALA A 60 3.84 3.39 1.70
CA ALA A 60 4.04 4.84 1.76
C ALA A 60 5.43 5.25 2.26
N ALA A 61 6.05 4.43 3.11
CA ALA A 61 7.41 4.66 3.61
C ALA A 61 8.50 4.27 2.58
N SER A 62 8.24 3.27 1.75
CA SER A 62 9.23 2.72 0.79
C SER A 62 9.10 3.29 -0.63
N LEU A 63 7.93 3.78 -1.01
CA LEU A 63 7.62 4.29 -2.33
C LEU A 63 7.12 5.75 -2.25
N PRO A 64 7.23 6.53 -3.34
CA PRO A 64 6.69 7.87 -3.41
C PRO A 64 5.16 7.83 -3.57
N VAL A 65 4.46 7.31 -2.56
CA VAL A 65 3.00 7.19 -2.52
C VAL A 65 2.47 7.76 -1.21
N ASP A 66 1.33 8.45 -1.29
CA ASP A 66 0.60 8.95 -0.14
C ASP A 66 -0.70 8.17 0.03
N VAL A 67 -1.01 7.82 1.28
CA VAL A 67 -2.23 7.08 1.65
C VAL A 67 -3.24 8.05 2.22
N GLN A 68 -4.30 8.32 1.47
CA GLN A 68 -5.42 9.16 1.91
C GLN A 68 -6.53 8.27 2.47
N MET A 69 -6.68 8.26 3.78
CA MET A 69 -7.80 7.59 4.45
C MET A 69 -8.94 8.59 4.68
N ARG A 70 -10.09 8.36 4.05
CA ARG A 70 -11.32 9.12 4.35
C ARG A 70 -12.05 8.54 5.55
N THR A 71 -12.09 7.21 5.63
CA THR A 71 -12.62 6.44 6.76
C THR A 71 -11.82 5.14 6.92
N ARG A 72 -12.04 4.37 7.99
CA ARG A 72 -11.40 3.04 8.18
C ARG A 72 -11.58 2.07 7.00
N TYR A 73 -12.65 2.25 6.23
CA TYR A 73 -13.01 1.39 5.10
C TYR A 73 -12.79 2.06 3.75
N TRP A 74 -12.39 3.33 3.70
CA TRP A 74 -12.18 4.04 2.44
C TRP A 74 -10.78 4.62 2.39
N VAL A 75 -9.94 3.99 1.58
CA VAL A 75 -8.55 4.36 1.41
C VAL A 75 -8.28 4.65 -0.07
N THR A 76 -7.57 5.73 -0.34
CA THR A 76 -7.16 6.14 -1.69
C THR A 76 -5.66 6.36 -1.70
N LEU A 77 -4.94 5.66 -2.57
CA LEU A 77 -3.51 5.88 -2.77
C LEU A 77 -3.30 6.86 -3.92
N VAL A 78 -2.49 7.87 -3.68
CA VAL A 78 -2.09 8.86 -4.67
C VAL A 78 -0.57 8.91 -4.76
N PRO A 79 0.01 9.29 -5.92
CA PRO A 79 1.44 9.56 -6.00
C PRO A 79 1.80 10.67 -5.02
N ARG A 80 2.84 10.44 -4.22
CA ARG A 80 3.38 11.48 -3.35
C ARG A 80 3.98 12.56 -4.24
N LYS A 81 3.31 13.71 -4.33
CA LYS A 81 3.92 14.90 -4.92
C LYS A 81 5.09 15.27 -4.02
N ASN A 82 6.31 15.02 -4.49
CA ASN A 82 7.50 15.52 -3.84
C ASN A 82 7.53 17.05 -4.03
N ILE A 83 6.82 17.76 -3.15
CA ILE A 83 6.99 19.20 -3.02
C ILE A 83 8.39 19.35 -2.42
N SER A 84 9.41 19.38 -3.30
CA SER A 84 10.75 19.80 -2.96
C SER A 84 10.66 21.27 -2.61
N THR A 85 10.33 21.52 -1.35
CA THR A 85 10.48 22.83 -0.73
C THR A 85 11.99 23.07 -0.66
N LYS A 86 12.53 23.68 -1.72
CA LYS A 86 13.84 24.33 -1.72
C LYS A 86 13.81 25.47 -0.71
N ASN A 87 14.11 25.19 0.56
CA ASN A 87 14.44 26.23 1.52
C ASN A 87 15.94 26.14 1.79
N ASN A 88 16.72 26.76 0.90
CA ASN A 88 18.01 27.32 1.29
C ASN A 88 17.68 28.58 2.11
N ALA A 89 18.08 28.59 3.37
CA ALA A 89 18.25 29.79 4.18
C ALA A 89 19.60 29.67 4.88
#